data_AF-A0A952IEI7-F1
#
_entry.id   AF-A0A952IEI7-F1
#
_cell.length_a   1.000
_cell.length_b   1.000
_cell.length_c   1.000
_cell.angle_alpha   90.00
_cell.angle_beta   90.00
_cell.angle_gamma   90.00
#
_symmetry.space_group_name_H-M   'P 1'
#
loop_
_entity.id
_entity.type
_entity.pdbx_description
1 polymer ?
#
loop_
_entity_poly.entity_id
_entity_poly.type
_entity_poly.pdbx_seq_one_letter_code
_entity_poly.pdbx_strand_id
1 'polypeptide(L)'
;MAEALTYIHSPIMSKIRQAQFVLAVVIFAVLVLIPNPSALGLSQNDFFLHFIGNMLLILSAWVACIGRYGPIVPLIFAIPYSVALELSQFLTASRTPQLIDVLANVAGLLTGFIIALVIQKMLTKSLKKH
;
A
#
# COMPACT_ATOMS: atom_id res chain seq x y z
N MET A 1 10.54 -0.10 25.79
CA MET A 1 9.87 -0.81 24.68
C MET A 1 8.38 -1.03 24.95
N ALA A 2 7.98 -1.40 26.17
CA ALA A 2 6.57 -1.54 26.57
C ALA A 2 5.75 -0.25 26.33
N GLU A 3 6.27 0.92 26.72
CA GLU A 3 5.59 2.21 26.51
C GLU A 3 5.31 2.54 25.04
N ALA A 4 6.28 2.27 24.15
CA ALA A 4 6.12 2.50 22.71
C ALA A 4 5.03 1.61 22.11
N LEU A 5 4.92 0.36 22.57
CA LEU A 5 3.87 -0.55 22.15
C LEU A 5 2.50 -0.13 22.69
N THR A 6 2.42 0.32 23.94
CA THR A 6 1.18 0.88 24.50
C THR A 6 0.71 2.09 23.69
N TYR A 7 1.64 2.96 23.29
CA TYR A 7 1.33 4.14 22.47
C TYR A 7 0.82 3.78 21.07
N ILE A 8 1.45 2.79 20.40
CA ILE A 8 1.00 2.30 19.10
C ILE A 8 -0.44 1.77 19.17
N HIS A 9 -0.84 1.11 20.26
CA HIS A 9 -2.21 0.59 20.39
C HIS A 9 -3.21 1.62 20.92
N SER A 10 -2.80 2.87 21.15
CA SER A 10 -3.73 3.92 21.58
C SER A 10 -4.81 4.20 20.52
N PRO A 11 -6.02 4.61 20.94
CA PRO A 11 -7.11 4.92 20.01
C PRO A 11 -6.76 6.11 19.10
N ILE A 12 -6.03 7.09 19.61
CA ILE A 12 -5.59 8.27 18.84
C ILE A 12 -4.63 7.83 17.74
N MET A 13 -3.59 7.05 18.07
CA MET A 13 -2.62 6.60 17.08
C MET A 13 -3.27 5.68 16.03
N SER A 14 -4.23 4.86 16.44
CA SER A 14 -5.00 4.04 15.50
C SER A 14 -5.78 4.87 14.48
N LYS A 15 -6.42 5.97 14.91
CA LYS A 15 -7.09 6.92 14.00
C LYS A 15 -6.10 7.60 13.05
N ILE A 16 -4.93 8.00 13.54
CA ILE A 16 -3.89 8.63 12.70
C ILE A 16 -3.44 7.67 11.60
N ARG A 17 -3.15 6.41 11.92
CA ARG A 17 -2.74 5.40 10.93
C ARG A 17 -3.84 5.12 9.90
N GLN A 18 -5.10 5.07 10.33
CA GLN A 18 -6.25 4.90 9.44
C GLN A 18 -6.42 6.12 8.52
N ALA A 19 -6.31 7.34 9.04
CA ALA A 19 -6.36 8.56 8.25
C ALA A 19 -5.22 8.63 7.22
N GLN A 20 -4.00 8.25 7.62
CA GLN A 20 -2.86 8.13 6.71
C GLN A 20 -3.14 7.14 5.59
N PHE A 21 -3.73 5.98 5.89
CA PHE A 21 -4.09 4.98 4.89
C PHE A 21 -5.17 5.48 3.92
N VAL A 22 -6.23 6.12 4.43
CA VAL A 22 -7.26 6.75 3.58
C VAL A 22 -6.64 7.78 2.65
N LEU A 23 -5.73 8.61 3.16
CA LEU A 23 -5.01 9.58 2.34
C LEU A 23 -4.13 8.89 1.28
N ALA A 24 -3.43 7.80 1.63
CA ALA A 24 -2.62 7.05 0.68
C ALA A 24 -3.47 6.43 -0.45
N VAL A 25 -4.64 5.87 -0.12
CA VAL A 25 -5.62 5.34 -1.09
C VAL A 25 -6.07 6.43 -2.07
N VAL A 26 -6.39 7.63 -1.55
CA VAL A 26 -6.82 8.77 -2.39
C VAL A 26 -5.68 9.23 -3.30
N ILE A 27 -4.48 9.44 -2.76
CA ILE A 27 -3.31 9.86 -3.54
C ILE A 27 -3.02 8.83 -4.63
N PHE A 28 -2.99 7.54 -4.29
CA PHE A 28 -2.71 6.47 -5.23
C PHE A 28 -3.74 6.39 -6.36
N ALA A 29 -5.04 6.43 -6.02
CA ALA A 29 -6.11 6.42 -7.01
C ALA A 29 -6.04 7.63 -7.96
N VAL A 30 -5.79 8.84 -7.43
CA VAL A 30 -5.64 10.04 -8.24
C VAL A 30 -4.45 9.91 -9.19
N LEU A 31 -3.28 9.49 -8.71
CA LEU A 31 -2.07 9.37 -9.53
C LEU A 31 -2.24 8.34 -10.66
N VAL A 32 -2.86 7.20 -10.39
CA VAL A 32 -3.09 6.13 -11.38
C VAL A 32 -4.10 6.56 -12.46
N LEU A 33 -5.10 7.37 -12.10
CA LEU A 33 -6.18 7.78 -13.01
C LEU A 33 -5.90 9.09 -13.75
N ILE A 34 -4.77 9.76 -13.52
CA ILE A 34 -4.40 10.95 -14.29
C ILE A 34 -4.23 10.56 -15.78
N PRO A 35 -4.98 11.19 -16.72
CA PRO A 35 -5.00 10.78 -18.12
C PRO A 35 -3.66 10.96 -18.83
N ASN A 36 -2.91 12.03 -18.50
CA ASN A 36 -1.62 12.34 -19.13
C ASN A 36 -0.58 12.73 -18.07
N PRO A 37 0.12 11.75 -17.45
CA PRO A 37 1.17 12.04 -16.47
C PRO A 37 2.32 12.83 -17.10
N SER A 38 2.61 12.61 -18.39
CA SER A 38 3.67 13.27 -19.14
C SER A 38 3.46 14.78 -19.23
N ALA A 39 2.22 15.25 -19.28
CA ALA A 39 1.88 16.69 -19.26
C ALA A 39 2.22 17.37 -17.92
N LEU A 40 2.38 16.61 -16.84
CA LEU A 40 2.80 17.11 -15.53
C LEU A 40 4.32 17.01 -15.31
N GLY A 41 5.10 16.69 -16.35
CA GLY A 41 6.54 16.41 -16.23
C GLY A 41 6.84 15.11 -15.48
N LEU A 42 5.82 14.27 -15.23
CA LEU A 42 5.96 12.94 -14.65
C LEU A 42 6.32 11.95 -15.77
N SER A 43 7.48 12.14 -16.41
CA SER A 43 8.00 11.21 -17.43
C SER A 43 8.72 10.00 -16.82
N GLN A 44 8.40 9.66 -15.56
CA GLN A 44 9.09 8.56 -14.88
C GLN A 44 8.59 7.21 -15.39
N ASN A 45 9.49 6.23 -15.33
CA ASN A 45 9.25 4.84 -15.70
C ASN A 45 7.95 4.31 -15.04
N ASP A 46 6.87 4.20 -15.82
CA ASP A 46 5.53 3.84 -15.35
C ASP A 46 5.59 2.57 -14.47
N PHE A 47 6.37 1.56 -14.87
CA PHE A 47 6.60 0.34 -14.09
C PHE A 47 7.07 0.62 -12.66
N PHE A 48 8.04 1.52 -12.49
CA PHE A 48 8.61 1.83 -11.18
C PHE A 48 7.57 2.50 -10.27
N LEU A 49 6.74 3.38 -10.83
CA LEU A 49 5.67 4.05 -10.09
C LEU A 49 4.57 3.07 -9.67
N HIS A 50 4.16 2.18 -10.58
CA HIS A 50 3.22 1.09 -10.29
C HIS A 50 3.75 0.18 -9.17
N PHE A 51 5.03 -0.20 -9.24
CA PHE A 51 5.70 -1.00 -8.22
C PHE A 51 5.77 -0.30 -6.86
N ILE A 52 6.34 0.91 -6.80
CA ILE A 52 6.58 1.61 -5.53
C ILE A 52 5.26 2.03 -4.87
N GLY A 53 4.28 2.49 -5.67
CA GLY A 53 2.98 2.90 -5.16
C GLY A 53 2.23 1.75 -4.53
N ASN A 54 2.24 0.57 -5.16
CA ASN A 54 1.63 -0.63 -4.59
C ASN A 54 2.38 -1.16 -3.36
N MET A 55 3.71 -1.12 -3.36
CA MET A 55 4.51 -1.48 -2.19
C MET A 55 4.16 -0.58 -0.99
N LEU A 56 4.02 0.71 -1.20
CA LEU A 56 3.63 1.66 -0.15
C LEU A 56 2.17 1.49 0.28
N LEU A 57 1.27 1.17 -0.66
CA LEU A 57 -0.14 0.92 -0.38
C LEU A 57 -0.33 -0.24 0.61
N ILE A 58 0.30 -1.40 0.35
CA ILE A 58 0.18 -2.57 1.24
C ILE A 58 0.82 -2.32 2.61
N LEU A 59 1.95 -1.60 2.65
CA LEU A 59 2.60 -1.23 3.91
C LEU A 59 1.71 -0.29 4.72
N SER A 60 1.10 0.70 4.07
CA SER A 60 0.16 1.63 4.72
C SER A 60 -1.08 0.90 5.23
N ALA A 61 -1.65 -0.02 4.43
CA ALA A 61 -2.78 -0.85 4.84
C ALA A 61 -2.43 -1.74 6.05
N TRP A 62 -1.24 -2.34 6.07
CA TRP A 62 -0.78 -3.13 7.21
C TRP A 62 -0.58 -2.27 8.47
N VAL A 63 0.05 -1.10 8.34
CA VAL A 63 0.23 -0.14 9.45
C VAL A 63 -1.12 0.30 10.03
N ALA A 64 -2.13 0.54 9.19
CA ALA A 64 -3.48 0.86 9.64
C ALA A 64 -4.15 -0.28 10.44
N CYS A 65 -3.78 -1.54 10.16
CA CYS A 65 -4.34 -2.74 10.76
C CYS A 65 -3.49 -3.36 11.90
N ILE A 66 -2.34 -2.78 12.21
CA ILE A 66 -1.41 -3.33 13.21
C ILE A 66 -2.11 -3.57 14.56
N GLY A 67 -1.86 -4.73 15.16
CA GLY A 67 -2.48 -5.15 16.43
C GLY A 67 -3.88 -5.77 16.31
N ARG A 68 -4.53 -5.69 15.14
CA ARG A 68 -5.85 -6.32 14.88
C ARG A 68 -5.78 -7.46 13.88
N TYR A 69 -5.01 -7.29 12.81
CA TYR A 69 -4.86 -8.29 11.75
C TYR A 69 -3.38 -8.45 11.35
N GLY A 70 -2.99 -9.65 10.92
CA GLY A 70 -1.69 -9.89 10.30
C GLY A 70 -1.62 -9.36 8.85
N PRO A 71 -0.46 -9.42 8.18
CA PRO A 71 -0.24 -8.77 6.88
C PRO A 71 -1.01 -9.45 5.73
N ILE A 72 -1.46 -10.68 5.94
CA ILE A 72 -2.27 -11.45 4.98
C ILE A 72 -3.61 -10.77 4.70
N VAL A 73 -4.26 -10.21 5.72
CA VAL A 73 -5.58 -9.57 5.55
C VAL A 73 -5.48 -8.34 4.65
N PRO A 74 -4.58 -7.35 4.90
CA PRO A 74 -4.32 -6.27 3.96
C PRO A 74 -4.00 -6.74 2.53
N LEU A 75 -3.24 -7.84 2.36
CA LEU A 75 -2.87 -8.35 1.04
C LEU A 75 -4.09 -8.83 0.25
N ILE A 76 -5.01 -9.56 0.90
CA ILE A 76 -6.25 -10.07 0.30
C ILE A 76 -7.10 -8.92 -0.28
N PHE A 77 -7.09 -7.74 0.34
CA PHE A 77 -7.83 -6.58 -0.15
C PHE A 77 -7.04 -5.71 -1.13
N ALA A 78 -5.72 -5.59 -0.94
CA ALA A 78 -4.89 -4.74 -1.77
C ALA A 78 -4.74 -5.27 -3.21
N ILE A 79 -4.69 -6.59 -3.41
CA ILE A 79 -4.60 -7.18 -4.76
C ILE A 79 -5.84 -6.85 -5.60
N PRO A 80 -7.08 -7.19 -5.18
CA PRO A 80 -8.27 -6.82 -5.94
C PRO A 80 -8.42 -5.32 -6.14
N TYR A 81 -8.09 -4.51 -5.13
CA TYR A 81 -8.14 -3.06 -5.23
C TYR A 81 -7.19 -2.52 -6.32
N SER A 82 -5.94 -2.98 -6.34
CA SER A 82 -4.98 -2.54 -7.35
C SER A 82 -5.37 -2.97 -8.76
N VAL A 83 -5.88 -4.19 -8.94
CA VAL A 83 -6.35 -4.68 -10.23
C VAL A 83 -7.59 -3.88 -10.68
N ALA A 84 -8.52 -3.58 -9.77
CA ALA A 84 -9.69 -2.77 -10.08
C ALA A 84 -9.34 -1.35 -10.50
N LEU A 85 -8.35 -0.72 -9.85
CA LEU A 85 -7.86 0.59 -10.28
C LEU A 85 -7.23 0.57 -11.66
N GLU A 86 -6.42 -0.45 -11.96
CA GLU A 86 -5.85 -0.65 -13.28
C GLU A 86 -6.96 -0.77 -14.33
N LEU A 87 -7.95 -1.65 -14.11
CA LEU A 87 -9.10 -1.77 -15.02
C LEU A 87 -9.91 -0.47 -15.14
N SER A 88 -9.97 0.35 -14.09
CA SER A 88 -10.66 1.63 -14.10
C SER A 88 -9.98 2.66 -15.02
N GLN A 89 -8.73 2.45 -15.42
CA GLN A 89 -8.07 3.30 -16.41
C GLN A 89 -8.77 3.30 -17.77
N PHE A 90 -9.52 2.24 -18.14
CA PHE A 90 -10.39 2.23 -19.33
C PHE A 90 -11.46 3.35 -19.31
N LEU A 91 -11.78 3.89 -18.13
CA LEU A 91 -12.72 5.01 -17.98
C LEU A 91 -12.06 6.38 -18.25
N THR A 92 -10.74 6.42 -18.44
CA THR A 92 -10.00 7.65 -18.73
C THR A 92 -9.81 7.81 -20.23
N ALA A 93 -9.71 9.05 -20.71
CA ALA A 93 -9.64 9.34 -22.14
C ALA A 93 -8.34 8.89 -22.84
N SER A 94 -7.29 8.58 -22.08
CA SER A 94 -5.94 8.36 -22.63
C SER A 94 -5.11 7.28 -21.94
N ARG A 95 -5.69 6.48 -21.02
CA ARG A 95 -5.01 5.31 -20.46
C ARG A 95 -5.67 4.03 -20.94
N THR A 96 -4.84 3.02 -21.17
CA THR A 96 -5.26 1.66 -21.48
C THR A 96 -4.56 0.73 -20.50
N PRO A 97 -5.29 -0.12 -19.77
CA PRO A 97 -4.69 -1.08 -18.85
C PRO A 97 -3.67 -1.95 -19.57
N GLN A 98 -2.49 -2.10 -18.96
CA GLN A 98 -1.46 -2.96 -19.51
C GLN A 98 -1.15 -4.11 -18.56
N LEU A 99 -0.93 -5.29 -19.14
CA LEU A 99 -0.54 -6.46 -18.34
C LEU A 99 0.76 -6.21 -17.57
N ILE A 100 1.69 -5.43 -18.14
CA ILE A 100 2.95 -5.08 -17.50
C ILE A 100 2.74 -4.24 -16.22
N ASP A 101 1.75 -3.35 -16.22
CA ASP A 101 1.40 -2.53 -15.06
C ASP A 101 0.73 -3.37 -13.97
N VAL A 102 -0.14 -4.32 -14.34
CA VAL A 102 -0.68 -5.33 -13.41
C VAL A 102 0.45 -6.13 -12.75
N LEU A 103 1.45 -6.57 -13.52
CA LEU A 103 2.60 -7.31 -12.98
C LEU A 103 3.44 -6.45 -12.04
N ALA A 104 3.69 -5.18 -12.40
CA ALA A 104 4.38 -4.23 -11.56
C ALA A 104 3.64 -3.99 -10.23
N ASN A 105 2.32 -3.80 -10.32
CA ASN A 105 1.43 -3.65 -9.17
C ASN A 105 1.52 -4.85 -8.21
N VAL A 106 1.34 -6.06 -8.73
CA VAL A 106 1.41 -7.30 -7.94
C VAL A 106 2.80 -7.51 -7.35
N ALA A 107 3.87 -7.25 -8.11
CA ALA A 107 5.23 -7.33 -7.61
C ALA A 107 5.45 -6.38 -6.42
N GLY A 108 5.00 -5.12 -6.53
CA GLY A 108 5.05 -4.14 -5.46
C GLY A 108 4.31 -4.60 -4.20
N LEU A 109 3.08 -5.10 -4.36
CA LEU A 109 2.28 -5.65 -3.26
C LEU A 109 2.98 -6.82 -2.55
N LEU A 110 3.57 -7.75 -3.30
CA LEU A 110 4.28 -8.89 -2.74
C LEU A 110 5.56 -8.45 -2.01
N THR A 111 6.33 -7.52 -2.58
CA THR A 111 7.51 -6.96 -1.90
C THR A 111 7.13 -6.27 -0.59
N GLY A 112 6.12 -5.41 -0.60
CA GLY A 112 5.65 -4.73 0.61
C GLY A 112 5.09 -5.70 1.65
N PHE A 113 4.41 -6.77 1.21
CA PHE A 113 3.96 -7.85 2.08
C PHE A 113 5.12 -8.60 2.75
N ILE A 114 6.19 -8.94 2.01
CA ILE A 114 7.39 -9.57 2.56
C ILE A 114 8.05 -8.66 3.62
N ILE A 115 8.15 -7.36 3.34
CA ILE A 115 8.66 -6.37 4.29
C ILE A 115 7.80 -6.36 5.56
N ALA A 116 6.47 -6.31 5.43
CA ALA A 116 5.55 -6.36 6.56
C ALA A 116 5.71 -7.64 7.40
N LEU A 117 5.87 -8.80 6.75
CA LEU A 117 6.14 -10.08 7.44
C LEU A 117 7.45 -10.04 8.24
N VAL A 118 8.52 -9.50 7.66
CA VAL A 118 9.82 -9.39 8.32
C VAL A 118 9.71 -8.47 9.55
N ILE A 119 9.13 -7.28 9.40
CA ILE A 119 8.96 -6.34 10.50
C ILE A 119 8.07 -6.93 11.59
N GLN A 120 6.93 -7.55 11.22
CA GLN A 120 6.06 -8.19 12.18
C GLN A 120 6.79 -9.29 12.95
N LYS A 121 7.56 -10.15 12.28
CA LYS A 121 8.36 -11.19 12.94
C LYS A 121 9.37 -10.60 13.93
N MET A 122 10.03 -9.49 13.57
CA MET A 122 10.96 -8.78 14.46
C MET A 122 10.25 -8.24 15.70
N LEU A 123 9.08 -7.63 15.53
CA LEU A 123 8.25 -7.12 16.64
C LEU A 123 7.83 -8.24 17.58
N THR A 124 7.31 -9.36 17.06
CA THR A 124 6.86 -10.49 17.89
C THR A 124 8.03 -11.17 18.63
N LYS A 125 9.21 -11.26 18.00
CA LYS A 125 10.40 -11.83 18.65
C LYS A 125 10.87 -10.94 19.81
N SER A 126 10.83 -9.63 19.63
CA SER A 126 11.22 -8.67 20.68
C SER A 126 10.30 -8.73 21.90
N LEU A 127 9.01 -9.02 21.69
CA LEU A 127 8.02 -9.20 22.74
C LEU A 127 8.19 -10.48 23.57
N LYS A 128 8.77 -11.54 23.03
CA LYS A 128 9.01 -12.81 23.75
C LYS A 128 10.29 -12.84 24.58
N LYS A 129 11.17 -11.84 24.41
CA LYS A 129 12.48 -11.78 25.08
C LYS A 129 12.41 -11.06 26.44
N HIS A 130 11.25 -10.49 26.78
CA HIS A 130 10.92 -9.83 28.04
C HIS A 130 9.70 -10.50 28.66
#